data_AF-A0A357KRI5-F1
#
_entry.id   AF-A0A357KRI5-F1
#
_cell.length_a   1.000
_cell.length_b   1.000
_cell.length_c   1.000
_cell.angle_alpha   90.00
_cell.angle_beta   90.00
_cell.angle_gamma   90.00
#
_symmetry.space_group_name_H-M   'P 1'
#
loop_
_entity.id
_entity.type
_entity.pdbx_description
1 polymer ?
#
loop_
_entity_poly.entity_id
_entity_poly.type
_entity_poly.pdbx_seq_one_letter_code
_entity_poly.pdbx_strand_id
1 'polypeptide(L)'
;MPSFLLPIHLSAVVIWVGGMFFAYTALRPAAAQTLEPPFRLKLWVATFQRFFPWVWAAIIAILVTGLWAMKVYSQVPVYIHMMLGLGILMMLIFLHVFFAPYRRLKQAVASENWPEGGKKLAQIRILVGINTLLGLATIVLGTAGRYF
;
A
#
# COMPACT_ATOMS: atom_id res chain seq x y z
N MET A 1 -23.50 2.20 -3.15
CA MET A 1 -22.85 3.03 -2.11
C MET A 1 -23.57 4.37 -2.00
N PRO A 2 -23.77 4.92 -0.79
CA PRO A 2 -24.17 6.32 -0.61
C PRO A 2 -23.25 7.29 -1.35
N SER A 3 -23.79 8.38 -1.89
CA SER A 3 -23.08 9.34 -2.77
C SER A 3 -21.81 9.93 -2.15
N PHE A 4 -21.74 10.06 -0.82
CA PHE A 4 -20.58 10.61 -0.11
C PHE A 4 -19.52 9.58 0.28
N LEU A 5 -19.85 8.28 0.35
CA LEU A 5 -18.87 7.24 0.72
C LEU A 5 -17.99 6.80 -0.45
N LEU A 6 -18.50 6.88 -1.67
CA LEU A 6 -17.76 6.50 -2.87
C LEU A 6 -16.53 7.40 -3.10
N PRO A 7 -16.62 8.74 -3.03
CA PRO A 7 -15.44 9.61 -3.12
C PRO A 7 -14.38 9.26 -2.06
N ILE A 8 -14.80 9.04 -0.80
CA ILE A 8 -13.88 8.67 0.29
C ILE A 8 -13.16 7.36 -0.03
N HIS A 9 -13.91 6.34 -0.45
CA HIS A 9 -13.35 5.04 -0.82
C HIS A 9 -12.32 5.17 -1.94
N LEU A 10 -12.67 5.86 -3.02
CA LEU A 10 -11.78 6.03 -4.18
C LEU A 10 -10.55 6.88 -3.84
N SER A 11 -10.70 7.96 -3.07
CA SER A 11 -9.56 8.76 -2.60
C SER A 11 -8.58 7.93 -1.78
N ALA A 12 -9.08 7.07 -0.89
CA ALA A 12 -8.24 6.17 -0.11
C ALA A 12 -7.50 5.15 -1.00
N VAL A 13 -8.17 4.57 -2.00
CA VAL A 13 -7.54 3.69 -2.99
C VAL A 13 -6.44 4.44 -3.76
N VAL A 14 -6.72 5.66 -4.24
CA VAL A 14 -5.75 6.48 -4.98
C VAL A 14 -4.53 6.83 -4.13
N ILE A 15 -4.72 7.28 -2.89
CA ILE A 15 -3.62 7.62 -1.98
C ILE A 15 -2.72 6.41 -1.75
N TRP A 16 -3.31 5.25 -1.47
CA TRP A 16 -2.53 4.06 -1.15
C TRP A 16 -1.87 3.46 -2.39
N VAL A 17 -2.64 3.08 -3.41
CA VAL A 17 -2.13 2.43 -4.62
C VAL A 17 -1.25 3.38 -5.42
N GLY A 18 -1.68 4.63 -5.59
CA GLY A 18 -0.90 5.66 -6.29
C GLY A 18 0.40 6.00 -5.57
N GLY A 19 0.38 6.09 -4.24
CA GLY A 19 1.60 6.31 -3.45
C GLY A 19 2.59 5.15 -3.55
N MET A 20 2.11 3.90 -3.55
CA MET A 20 2.97 2.73 -3.79
C MET A 20 3.55 2.72 -5.20
N PHE A 21 2.73 3.04 -6.22
CA PHE A 21 3.17 3.19 -7.60
C PHE A 21 4.28 4.23 -7.70
N PHE A 22 4.06 5.45 -7.20
CA PHE A 22 5.06 6.52 -7.19
C PHE A 22 6.35 6.10 -6.47
N ALA A 23 6.24 5.47 -5.31
CA ALA A 23 7.40 4.99 -4.55
C ALA A 23 8.24 4.01 -5.38
N TYR A 24 7.59 3.08 -6.09
CA TYR A 24 8.26 2.04 -6.86
C TYR A 24 8.87 2.55 -8.17
N THR A 25 8.13 3.36 -8.92
CA THR A 25 8.46 3.74 -10.30
C THR A 25 9.27 5.03 -10.39
N ALA A 26 9.09 5.97 -9.47
CA ALA A 26 9.72 7.29 -9.53
C ALA A 26 10.72 7.51 -8.40
N LEU A 27 10.26 7.44 -7.14
CA LEU A 27 11.10 7.76 -5.99
C LEU A 27 12.32 6.84 -5.88
N ARG A 28 12.11 5.53 -6.10
CA ARG A 28 13.17 4.54 -6.00
C ARG A 28 14.31 4.75 -7.00
N PRO A 29 14.09 4.82 -8.31
CA PRO A 29 15.18 5.04 -9.27
C PRO A 29 15.85 6.38 -9.03
N ALA A 30 15.09 7.44 -8.73
CA ALA A 30 15.65 8.75 -8.40
C ALA A 30 16.62 8.65 -7.20
N ALA A 31 16.19 8.05 -6.09
CA ALA A 31 17.03 7.88 -4.91
C ALA A 31 18.23 6.94 -5.13
N ALA A 32 18.15 6.00 -6.07
CA ALA A 32 19.26 5.14 -6.44
C ALA A 32 20.31 5.87 -7.29
N GLN A 33 19.87 6.82 -8.12
CA GLN A 33 20.71 7.60 -9.01
C GLN A 33 21.39 8.78 -8.32
N THR A 34 20.68 9.44 -7.39
CA THR A 34 21.13 10.71 -6.81
C THR A 34 21.76 10.60 -5.43
N LEU A 35 21.58 9.47 -4.72
CA LEU A 35 22.03 9.31 -3.33
C LEU A 35 22.93 8.09 -3.12
N GLU A 36 24.00 8.31 -2.38
CA GLU A 36 24.84 7.25 -1.82
C GLU A 36 24.02 6.31 -0.89
N PRO A 37 24.50 5.08 -0.64
CA PRO A 37 23.71 4.07 0.07
C PRO A 37 23.18 4.50 1.45
N PRO A 38 23.97 5.15 2.35
CA PRO A 38 23.46 5.56 3.66
C PRO A 38 22.35 6.62 3.58
N PHE A 39 22.53 7.64 2.74
CA PHE A 39 21.55 8.71 2.56
C PHE A 39 20.25 8.19 1.93
N ARG A 40 20.35 7.23 1.00
CA ARG A 40 19.19 6.55 0.43
C ARG A 40 18.37 5.81 1.48
N LEU A 41 19.01 5.08 2.40
CA LEU A 41 18.30 4.37 3.47
C LEU A 41 17.63 5.34 4.46
N LYS A 42 18.31 6.44 4.82
CA LYS A 42 17.73 7.51 5.65
C LYS A 42 16.52 8.16 4.98
N LEU A 43 16.59 8.44 3.67
CA LEU A 43 15.45 8.95 2.88
C LEU A 43 14.27 7.98 2.95
N TRP A 44 14.48 6.67 2.73
CA TRP A 44 13.39 5.70 2.77
C TRP A 44 12.72 5.59 4.14
N VAL A 45 13.50 5.61 5.22
CA VAL A 45 12.93 5.67 6.58
C VAL A 45 12.05 6.90 6.76
N ALA A 46 12.53 8.07 6.35
CA ALA A 46 11.82 9.35 6.45
C ALA A 46 10.55 9.38 5.58
N THR A 47 10.60 8.80 4.39
CA THR A 47 9.45 8.65 3.48
C THR A 47 8.39 7.74 4.10
N PHE A 48 8.77 6.54 4.55
CA PHE A 48 7.82 5.59 5.15
C PHE A 48 7.20 6.13 6.44
N GLN A 49 7.96 6.87 7.24
CA GLN A 49 7.44 7.51 8.45
C GLN A 49 6.30 8.48 8.16
N ARG A 50 6.36 9.18 7.01
CA ARG A 50 5.31 10.11 6.57
C ARG A 50 4.17 9.41 5.83
N PHE A 51 4.48 8.42 5.00
CA PHE A 51 3.50 7.76 4.14
C PHE A 51 2.67 6.68 4.85
N PHE A 52 3.26 5.89 5.76
CA PHE A 52 2.53 4.79 6.40
C PHE A 52 1.32 5.20 7.25
N PRO A 53 1.31 6.36 7.96
CA PRO A 53 0.08 6.86 8.57
C PRO A 53 -1.06 7.07 7.57
N TRP A 54 -0.77 7.57 6.36
CA TRP A 54 -1.76 7.69 5.29
C TRP A 54 -2.24 6.33 4.78
N VAL A 55 -1.35 5.34 4.72
CA VAL A 55 -1.73 3.96 4.34
C VAL A 55 -2.68 3.35 5.39
N TRP A 56 -2.40 3.54 6.68
CA TRP A 56 -3.31 3.11 7.75
C TRP A 56 -4.69 3.76 7.62
N ALA A 57 -4.73 5.08 7.43
CA ALA A 57 -5.99 5.81 7.21
C ALA A 57 -6.74 5.30 5.97
N ALA A 58 -6.02 5.03 4.87
CA ALA A 58 -6.59 4.50 3.64
C ALA A 58 -7.18 3.09 3.82
N ILE A 59 -6.47 2.19 4.52
CA ILE A 59 -6.96 0.83 4.82
C ILE A 59 -8.28 0.91 5.60
N ILE A 60 -8.33 1.72 6.67
CA ILE A 60 -9.53 1.87 7.49
C ILE A 60 -10.67 2.44 6.64
N ALA A 61 -10.42 3.50 5.89
CA ALA A 61 -11.42 4.12 5.03
C ALA A 61 -11.98 3.14 3.99
N ILE A 62 -11.12 2.38 3.31
CA ILE A 62 -11.52 1.38 2.30
C ILE A 62 -12.37 0.27 2.92
N LEU A 63 -11.95 -0.29 4.05
CA LEU A 63 -12.68 -1.38 4.72
C LEU A 63 -14.04 -0.91 5.24
N VAL A 64 -14.08 0.23 5.93
CA VAL A 64 -15.33 0.78 6.49
C VAL A 64 -16.33 1.08 5.37
N THR A 65 -15.89 1.78 4.34
CA THR A 65 -16.76 2.14 3.22
C THR A 65 -17.16 0.93 2.37
N GLY A 66 -16.25 -0.01 2.14
CA GLY A 66 -16.50 -1.25 1.39
C GLY A 66 -17.47 -2.20 2.09
N LEU A 67 -17.27 -2.46 3.38
CA LEU A 67 -18.18 -3.28 4.19
C LEU A 67 -19.56 -2.63 4.34
N TRP A 68 -19.60 -1.29 4.50
CA TRP A 68 -20.86 -0.56 4.50
C TRP A 68 -21.60 -0.76 3.18
N ALA A 69 -20.90 -0.67 2.05
CA ALA A 69 -21.49 -0.90 0.74
C ALA A 69 -22.11 -2.30 0.66
N MET A 70 -21.37 -3.34 1.04
CA MET A 70 -21.85 -4.73 1.02
C MET A 70 -23.11 -4.94 1.86
N LYS A 71 -23.25 -4.26 3.02
CA LYS A 71 -24.44 -4.36 3.87
C LYS A 71 -25.70 -3.77 3.23
N VAL A 72 -25.54 -2.78 2.33
CA VAL A 72 -26.67 -2.08 1.68
C VAL A 72 -27.17 -2.85 0.45
N TYR A 73 -26.36 -3.71 -0.15
CA TYR A 73 -26.78 -4.54 -1.28
C TYR A 73 -27.61 -5.75 -0.80
N SER A 74 -28.75 -6.00 -1.47
CA SER A 74 -29.58 -7.19 -1.21
C SER A 74 -28.91 -8.49 -1.69
N GLN A 75 -28.14 -8.42 -2.78
CA GLN A 75 -27.25 -9.47 -3.24
C GLN A 75 -25.91 -8.83 -3.63
N VAL A 76 -24.83 -9.32 -3.03
CA VAL A 76 -23.48 -8.80 -3.30
C VAL A 76 -22.88 -9.58 -4.48
N PRO A 77 -22.54 -8.93 -5.60
CA PRO A 77 -21.90 -9.60 -6.73
C PRO A 77 -20.56 -10.25 -6.36
N VAL A 78 -20.21 -11.34 -7.05
CA VAL A 78 -18.98 -12.12 -6.80
C VAL A 78 -17.72 -11.25 -6.91
N TYR A 79 -17.67 -10.29 -7.84
CA TYR A 79 -16.51 -9.41 -7.98
C TYR A 79 -16.25 -8.55 -6.74
N ILE A 80 -17.29 -8.18 -5.97
CA ILE A 80 -17.12 -7.43 -4.72
C ILE A 80 -16.49 -8.32 -3.64
N HIS A 81 -16.86 -9.61 -3.59
CA HIS A 81 -16.20 -10.58 -2.72
C HIS A 81 -14.72 -10.77 -3.10
N MET A 82 -14.41 -10.83 -4.39
CA MET A 82 -13.03 -10.87 -4.88
C MET A 82 -12.26 -9.60 -4.51
N MET A 83 -12.86 -8.41 -4.65
CA MET A 83 -12.25 -7.14 -4.20
C MET A 83 -11.97 -7.14 -2.70
N LEU A 84 -12.89 -7.65 -1.88
CA LEU A 84 -12.68 -7.79 -0.44
C LEU A 84 -11.51 -8.73 -0.16
N GLY A 85 -11.47 -9.90 -0.80
CA GLY A 85 -10.38 -10.88 -0.64
C GLY A 85 -9.01 -10.29 -0.99
N LEU A 86 -8.91 -9.58 -2.12
CA LEU A 86 -7.69 -8.88 -2.52
C LEU A 86 -7.33 -7.78 -1.53
N GLY A 87 -8.29 -6.96 -1.09
CA GLY A 87 -8.07 -5.91 -0.11
C GLY A 87 -7.54 -6.44 1.23
N ILE A 88 -8.07 -7.57 1.72
CA ILE A 88 -7.57 -8.24 2.93
C ILE A 88 -6.14 -8.75 2.71
N LEU A 89 -5.85 -9.40 1.58
CA LEU A 89 -4.50 -9.85 1.26
C LEU A 89 -3.50 -8.68 1.24
N MET A 90 -3.86 -7.58 0.58
CA MET A 90 -3.06 -6.35 0.52
C MET A 90 -2.81 -5.75 1.91
N MET A 91 -3.83 -5.74 2.77
CA MET A 91 -3.72 -5.31 4.16
C MET A 91 -2.74 -6.19 4.94
N LEU A 92 -2.84 -7.52 4.81
CA LEU A 92 -1.93 -8.46 5.48
C LEU A 92 -0.47 -8.26 5.05
N ILE A 93 -0.23 -8.02 3.76
CA ILE A 93 1.09 -7.67 3.24
C ILE A 93 1.60 -6.38 3.90
N PHE A 94 0.76 -5.35 3.98
CA PHE A 94 1.14 -4.09 4.62
C PHE A 94 1.42 -4.26 6.11
N LEU A 95 0.59 -5.02 6.86
CA LEU A 95 0.84 -5.31 8.28
C LEU A 95 2.21 -5.99 8.45
N HIS A 96 2.52 -6.99 7.61
CA HIS A 96 3.83 -7.63 7.63
C HIS A 96 4.93 -6.61 7.37
N VAL A 97 4.83 -5.79 6.32
CA VAL A 97 5.80 -4.73 5.96
C VAL A 97 6.04 -3.76 7.12
N PHE A 98 4.96 -3.28 7.76
CA PHE A 98 5.00 -2.28 8.81
C PHE A 98 5.64 -2.81 10.09
N PHE A 99 5.20 -3.98 10.56
CA PHE A 99 5.62 -4.51 11.85
C PHE A 99 6.95 -5.25 11.82
N ALA A 100 7.35 -5.84 10.68
CA ALA A 100 8.59 -6.61 10.57
C ALA A 100 9.74 -5.85 9.85
N PRO A 101 9.82 -5.78 8.51
CA PRO A 101 10.99 -5.22 7.85
C PRO A 101 11.11 -3.70 8.02
N TYR A 102 10.02 -2.92 8.13
CA TYR A 102 10.14 -1.48 8.40
C TYR A 102 10.73 -1.19 9.77
N ARG A 103 10.26 -1.89 10.82
CA ARG A 103 10.85 -1.79 12.16
C ARG A 103 12.34 -2.13 12.14
N ARG A 104 12.73 -3.23 11.48
CA ARG A 104 14.13 -3.66 11.35
C ARG A 104 14.97 -2.70 10.51
N LEU A 105 14.40 -2.10 9.46
CA LEU A 105 15.06 -1.06 8.66
C LEU A 105 15.38 0.16 9.53
N LYS A 106 14.42 0.65 10.32
CA LYS A 106 14.66 1.77 11.24
C LYS A 106 15.78 1.48 12.23
N GLN A 107 15.79 0.28 12.81
CA GLN A 107 16.84 -0.15 13.74
C GLN A 107 18.21 -0.20 13.06
N ALA A 108 18.30 -0.81 11.88
CA ALA A 108 19.54 -0.90 11.13
C ALA A 108 20.07 0.48 10.72
N VAL A 109 19.20 1.42 10.32
CA VAL A 109 19.60 2.80 10.00
C VAL A 109 20.05 3.55 11.25
N ALA A 110 19.39 3.35 12.39
CA ALA A 110 19.76 4.01 13.65
C ALA A 110 21.10 3.50 14.21
N SER A 111 21.42 2.23 13.98
CA SER A 111 22.70 1.61 14.36
C SER A 111 23.75 1.67 13.25
N GLU A 112 23.50 2.41 12.18
CA GLU A 112 24.38 2.53 10.99
C GLU A 112 24.79 1.18 10.35
N ASN A 113 23.98 0.14 10.52
CA ASN A 113 24.16 -1.16 9.88
C ASN A 113 23.58 -1.13 8.45
N TRP A 114 24.31 -0.48 7.54
CA TRP A 114 23.90 -0.31 6.14
C TRP A 114 23.65 -1.62 5.38
N PRO A 115 24.45 -2.69 5.55
CA PRO A 115 24.17 -3.98 4.89
C PRO A 115 22.82 -4.56 5.29
N GLU A 116 22.47 -4.54 6.59
CA GLU A 116 21.18 -5.05 7.06
C GLU A 116 20.02 -4.14 6.62
N GLY A 117 20.24 -2.81 6.65
CA GLY A 117 19.28 -1.83 6.14
C GLY A 117 18.94 -2.06 4.66
N GLY A 118 19.95 -2.32 3.83
CA GLY A 118 19.76 -2.66 2.42
C GLY A 118 18.91 -3.92 2.21
N LYS A 119 19.16 -4.98 3.00
CA LYS A 119 18.38 -6.23 2.95
C LYS A 119 16.91 -5.99 3.31
N LYS A 120 16.61 -5.24 4.38
CA LYS A 120 15.23 -4.95 4.76
C LYS A 120 14.52 -4.05 3.77
N LEU A 121 15.20 -3.05 3.22
CA LEU A 121 14.62 -2.22 2.16
C LEU A 121 14.31 -3.05 0.91
N ALA A 122 15.18 -3.99 0.52
CA ALA A 122 14.91 -4.89 -0.59
C ALA A 122 13.68 -5.79 -0.33
N GLN A 123 13.52 -6.29 0.89
CA GLN A 123 12.31 -7.04 1.28
C GLN A 123 11.04 -6.17 1.17
N ILE A 124 11.08 -4.94 1.70
CA ILE A 124 9.96 -3.99 1.60
C ILE A 124 9.62 -3.73 0.13
N ARG A 125 10.62 -3.53 -0.73
CA ARG A 125 10.42 -3.29 -2.16
C ARG A 125 9.65 -4.42 -2.83
N ILE A 126 10.01 -5.69 -2.58
CA ILE A 126 9.33 -6.83 -3.19
C ILE A 126 7.86 -6.85 -2.77
N LEU A 127 7.61 -6.71 -1.46
CA LEU A 127 6.26 -6.74 -0.91
C LEU A 127 5.41 -5.57 -1.41
N VAL A 128 5.96 -4.35 -1.46
CA VAL A 128 5.28 -3.18 -2.03
C VAL A 128 5.02 -3.35 -3.53
N GLY A 129 5.95 -3.96 -4.29
CA GLY A 129 5.75 -4.26 -5.70
C GLY A 129 4.57 -5.21 -5.93
N ILE A 130 4.52 -6.33 -5.19
CA ILE A 130 3.39 -7.26 -5.20
C ILE A 130 2.10 -6.54 -4.82
N ASN A 131 2.13 -5.75 -3.73
CA ASN A 131 0.96 -5.03 -3.24
C ASN A 131 0.45 -3.98 -4.26
N THR A 132 1.35 -3.36 -5.01
CA THR A 132 1.00 -2.42 -6.08
C THR A 132 0.26 -3.14 -7.21
N LEU A 133 0.75 -4.31 -7.65
CA LEU A 133 0.09 -5.10 -8.69
C LEU A 133 -1.30 -5.58 -8.24
N LEU A 134 -1.42 -6.06 -7.00
CA LEU A 134 -2.72 -6.42 -6.42
C LEU A 134 -3.67 -5.23 -6.37
N GLY A 135 -3.18 -4.04 -6.00
CA GLY A 135 -3.97 -2.82 -5.98
C GLY A 135 -4.46 -2.42 -7.37
N LEU A 136 -3.59 -2.46 -8.39
CA LEU A 136 -3.97 -2.20 -9.78
C LEU A 136 -4.99 -3.23 -10.29
N ALA A 137 -4.79 -4.52 -10.01
CA ALA A 137 -5.73 -5.57 -10.37
C ALA A 137 -7.10 -5.37 -9.69
N THR A 138 -7.11 -4.95 -8.42
CA THR A 138 -8.34 -4.65 -7.68
C THR A 138 -9.08 -3.44 -8.28
N ILE A 139 -8.36 -2.42 -8.74
CA ILE A 139 -8.95 -1.27 -9.46
C ILE A 139 -9.59 -1.74 -10.76
N VAL A 140 -8.87 -2.54 -11.57
CA VAL A 140 -9.42 -3.09 -12.82
C VAL A 140 -10.66 -3.94 -12.54
N LEU A 141 -10.63 -4.77 -11.50
CA LEU A 141 -11.78 -5.57 -11.11
C LEU A 141 -12.98 -4.71 -10.71
N GLY A 142 -12.76 -3.63 -9.94
CA GLY A 142 -13.81 -2.72 -9.51
C GLY A 142 -14.40 -1.86 -10.62
N THR A 143 -13.63 -1.56 -11.68
CA THR A 143 -14.11 -0.77 -12.83
C THR A 143 -14.70 -1.64 -13.93
N ALA A 144 -14.05 -2.76 -14.28
CA ALA A 144 -14.48 -3.67 -15.35
C ALA A 144 -15.56 -4.66 -14.88
N GLY A 145 -15.48 -5.14 -13.64
CA GLY A 145 -16.45 -6.09 -13.08
C GLY A 145 -17.87 -5.53 -12.94
N ARG A 146 -18.08 -4.23 -13.17
CA ARG A 146 -19.41 -3.65 -13.29
C ARG A 146 -20.13 -4.04 -14.58
N TYR A 147 -19.39 -4.45 -15.61
CA TYR A 147 -19.91 -4.74 -16.95
C TYR A 147 -20.13 -6.24 -17.23
N PHE A 148 -19.79 -7.11 -16.28
CA PHE A 148 -19.90 -8.56 -16.36
C PHE A 148 -20.55 -9.10 -15.07
#